data_AF-A0A183GJA8-F1
#
_entry.id   AF-A0A183GJA8-F1
#
_cell.length_a   1.000
_cell.length_b   1.000
_cell.length_c   1.000
_cell.angle_alpha   90.00
_cell.angle_beta   90.00
_cell.angle_gamma   90.00
#
_symmetry.space_group_name_H-M   'P 1'
#
loop_
_entity.id
_entity.type
_entity.pdbx_description
1 polymer ?
#
loop_
_entity_poly.entity_id
_entity_poly.type
_entity_poly.pdbx_seq_one_letter_code
_entity_poly.pdbx_strand_id
1 'polypeptide(L)'
;MDLWLLDDFQGSSIPLLRMSLLNLSIDRQSEDRLVSNFSISADYFNQRVFGWEPVVEKWSVLRFLVTKKDNTRNMDLIAESRSTLDINITEQLMQQAVQVASRWPLVHASFERDDFRNSCARSRTDHLPYLFKNQTGCDVVFSTAVEDIQMARTSQRKTNARWITVPKDKDHTFEFPPRLLLYSHSEREPPRQLIVRVAGWDEISPVNVDACGTYFRLVKGVKRGFPTARIVIQVTMEKDGKKVVAVRSSIDINNQLPHQLAIFSAEDKRELMLVEPSQSKPVPLPFAHCQFMICPVGCQVQEKADVKWSNVRVAGDVLNRIQRLEKSDKRGHYWVCTSVRREHYPDHESLPGHSIFVVAPLTLQASRLNLLPIDVEIHILDNVFPLAAGKQLLITTVVLIHGRTYWNAF
;
A
#
# COMPACT_ATOMS: atom_id res chain seq x y z
N MET A 1 -12.72 25.56 -17.25
CA MET A 1 -11.74 25.02 -18.22
C MET A 1 -10.65 24.39 -17.40
N ASP A 2 -10.32 23.13 -17.69
CA ASP A 2 -9.27 22.41 -16.97
C ASP A 2 -8.09 22.10 -17.89
N LEU A 3 -6.89 22.35 -17.39
CA LEU A 3 -5.63 21.93 -17.99
C LEU A 3 -5.02 20.84 -17.10
N TRP A 4 -4.68 19.71 -17.69
CA TRP A 4 -4.05 18.59 -17.00
C TRP A 4 -2.65 18.39 -17.55
N LEU A 5 -1.68 18.31 -16.65
CA LEU A 5 -0.30 17.90 -16.94
C LEU A 5 -0.11 16.47 -16.45
N LEU A 6 0.23 15.58 -17.37
CA LEU A 6 0.49 14.16 -17.11
C LEU A 6 1.96 13.84 -17.45
N ASP A 7 2.58 12.96 -16.69
CA ASP A 7 3.87 12.34 -17.03
C ASP A 7 3.59 11.02 -17.76
N ASP A 8 3.88 10.99 -19.06
CA ASP A 8 3.70 9.81 -19.92
C ASP A 8 5.05 9.18 -20.34
N PHE A 9 6.18 9.68 -19.83
CA PHE A 9 7.50 9.36 -20.37
C PHE A 9 7.89 7.87 -20.21
N GLN A 10 7.33 7.17 -19.22
CA GLN A 10 7.60 5.75 -18.97
C GLN A 10 6.43 4.82 -19.34
N GLY A 11 5.44 5.30 -20.10
CA GLY A 11 4.33 4.50 -20.61
C GLY A 11 3.14 4.33 -19.66
N SER A 12 3.22 4.84 -18.42
CA SER A 12 2.08 5.00 -17.52
C SER A 12 1.78 6.49 -17.33
N SER A 13 0.53 6.89 -17.61
CA SER A 13 0.09 8.28 -17.51
C SER A 13 -0.20 8.65 -16.06
N ILE A 14 0.78 9.27 -15.39
CA ILE A 14 0.64 9.70 -14.01
C ILE A 14 0.31 11.20 -13.98
N PRO A 15 -0.82 11.64 -13.39
CA PRO A 15 -1.09 13.06 -13.26
C PRO A 15 -0.04 13.76 -12.41
N LEU A 16 0.32 14.98 -12.81
CA LEU A 16 1.27 15.84 -12.11
C LEU A 16 0.59 17.10 -11.57
N LEU A 17 -0.13 17.82 -12.43
CA LEU A 17 -0.73 19.10 -12.12
C LEU A 17 -2.08 19.23 -12.83
N ARG A 18 -3.06 19.77 -12.12
CA ARG A 18 -4.33 20.19 -12.67
C ARG A 18 -4.51 21.67 -12.39
N MET A 19 -4.74 22.45 -13.44
CA MET A 19 -5.08 23.86 -13.33
C MET A 19 -6.51 24.07 -13.79
N SER A 20 -7.30 24.73 -12.96
CA SER A 20 -8.71 25.00 -13.22
C SER A 20 -8.92 26.50 -13.35
N LEU A 21 -9.51 26.91 -14.48
CA LEU A 21 -9.93 28.26 -14.75
C LEU A 21 -11.47 28.32 -14.75
N LEU A 22 -12.03 29.03 -13.78
CA LEU A 22 -13.46 29.12 -13.53
C LEU A 22 -13.96 30.54 -13.82
N ASN A 23 -15.25 30.65 -14.16
CA ASN A 23 -15.94 31.93 -14.37
C ASN A 23 -15.19 32.90 -15.28
N LEU A 24 -14.52 32.37 -16.31
CA LEU A 24 -13.81 33.19 -17.28
C LEU A 24 -14.82 34.02 -18.07
N SER A 25 -14.82 35.33 -17.88
CA SER A 25 -15.42 36.25 -18.84
C SER A 25 -14.32 37.08 -19.48
N ILE A 26 -14.39 37.20 -20.81
CA ILE A 26 -13.46 37.97 -21.61
C ILE A 26 -14.28 39.01 -22.35
N ASP A 27 -13.99 40.28 -22.09
CA ASP A 27 -14.56 41.42 -22.78
C ASP A 27 -13.45 42.13 -23.55
N ARG A 28 -13.52 42.07 -24.89
CA ARG A 28 -12.60 42.76 -25.79
C ARG A 28 -13.20 44.12 -26.14
N GLN A 29 -12.77 45.14 -25.41
CA GLN A 29 -13.30 46.51 -25.54
C GLN A 29 -12.71 47.26 -26.75
N SER A 30 -11.49 46.91 -27.18
CA SER A 30 -10.87 47.41 -28.42
C SER A 30 -9.84 46.41 -28.95
N GLU A 31 -9.24 46.66 -30.12
CA GLU A 31 -8.17 45.79 -30.63
C GLU A 31 -6.96 45.66 -29.68
N ASP A 32 -6.72 46.74 -28.94
CA ASP A 32 -5.56 46.90 -28.07
C ASP A 32 -5.91 46.78 -26.57
N ARG A 33 -7.17 46.49 -26.22
CA ARG A 33 -7.62 46.39 -24.83
C ARG A 33 -8.50 45.16 -24.58
N LEU A 34 -7.99 44.29 -23.73
CA LEU A 34 -8.68 43.09 -23.26
C LEU A 34 -8.93 43.21 -21.75
N VAL A 35 -10.17 43.05 -21.33
CA VAL A 35 -10.55 42.94 -19.93
C VAL A 35 -11.06 41.53 -19.69
N SER A 36 -10.57 40.86 -18.65
CA SER A 36 -11.12 39.58 -18.24
C SER A 36 -11.28 39.50 -16.74
N ASN A 37 -12.21 38.66 -16.30
CA ASN A 37 -12.30 38.22 -14.93
C ASN A 37 -12.33 36.69 -14.93
N PHE A 38 -11.75 36.09 -13.90
CA PHE A 38 -11.67 34.65 -13.77
C PHE A 38 -11.31 34.28 -12.34
N SER A 39 -11.61 33.06 -11.93
CA SER A 39 -11.00 32.45 -10.76
C SER A 39 -10.05 31.35 -11.22
N ILE A 40 -8.86 31.30 -10.65
CA ILE A 40 -7.86 30.26 -10.92
C ILE A 40 -7.63 29.42 -9.67
N SER A 41 -7.48 28.11 -9.85
CA SER A 41 -6.97 27.21 -8.83
C SER A 41 -6.02 26.20 -9.47
N ALA A 42 -5.08 25.68 -8.69
CA ALA A 42 -4.16 24.65 -9.15
C ALA A 42 -3.96 23.59 -8.07
N ASP A 43 -4.13 22.35 -8.44
CA ASP A 43 -3.89 21.20 -7.58
C ASP A 43 -2.74 20.39 -8.17
N TYR A 44 -1.84 19.91 -7.33
CA TYR A 44 -0.84 18.92 -7.74
C TYR A 44 -1.27 17.54 -7.29
N PHE A 45 -0.79 16.54 -8.02
CA PHE A 45 -1.09 15.16 -7.69
C PHE A 45 -0.03 14.58 -6.76
N ASN A 46 -0.38 14.47 -5.48
CA ASN A 46 0.48 13.84 -4.50
C ASN A 46 0.50 12.32 -4.74
N GLN A 47 1.60 11.82 -5.31
CA GLN A 47 1.79 10.40 -5.63
C GLN A 47 1.97 9.52 -4.40
N ARG A 48 2.36 10.07 -3.24
CA ARG A 48 2.50 9.28 -1.99
C ARG A 48 1.14 8.88 -1.44
N VAL A 49 0.20 9.82 -1.39
CA VAL A 49 -1.16 9.58 -0.85
C VAL A 49 -2.18 9.28 -1.95
N PHE A 50 -1.78 9.44 -3.22
CA PHE A 50 -2.62 9.34 -4.41
C PHE A 50 -3.85 10.26 -4.30
N GLY A 51 -3.60 11.55 -4.11
CA GLY A 51 -4.64 12.54 -3.89
C GLY A 51 -4.27 13.86 -4.54
N TRP A 52 -5.29 14.61 -4.94
CA TRP A 52 -5.14 16.00 -5.31
C TRP A 52 -4.95 16.83 -4.06
N GLU A 53 -3.86 17.56 -4.01
CA GLU A 53 -3.60 18.55 -2.97
C GLU A 53 -3.52 19.93 -3.61
N PRO A 54 -4.12 20.96 -2.99
CA PRO A 54 -4.07 22.30 -3.53
C PRO A 54 -2.63 22.81 -3.50
N VAL A 55 -2.15 23.36 -4.62
CA VAL A 55 -0.95 24.21 -4.67
C VAL A 55 -1.35 25.67 -4.63
N VAL A 56 -2.41 26.02 -5.37
CA VAL A 56 -3.00 27.35 -5.41
C VAL A 56 -4.47 27.18 -5.12
N GLU A 57 -4.89 27.66 -3.95
CA GLU A 57 -6.31 27.68 -3.60
C GLU A 57 -7.07 28.62 -4.54
N LYS A 58 -8.40 28.51 -4.55
CA LYS A 58 -9.23 29.27 -5.48
C LYS A 58 -9.03 30.78 -5.28
N TRP A 59 -8.35 31.40 -6.23
CA TRP A 59 -8.07 32.83 -6.25
C TRP A 59 -8.90 33.53 -7.31
N SER A 60 -9.70 34.50 -6.89
CA SER A 60 -10.61 35.24 -7.77
C SER A 60 -9.99 36.56 -8.21
N VAL A 61 -9.79 36.68 -9.52
CA VAL A 61 -9.28 37.86 -10.20
C VAL A 61 -10.46 38.67 -10.72
N LEU A 62 -10.63 39.86 -10.14
CA LEU A 62 -11.76 40.75 -10.42
C LEU A 62 -11.57 41.49 -11.74
N ARG A 63 -10.32 41.84 -12.07
CA ARG A 63 -9.96 42.45 -13.35
C ARG A 63 -8.53 42.10 -13.75
N PHE A 64 -8.39 41.41 -14.88
CA PHE A 64 -7.16 41.26 -15.61
C PHE A 64 -7.25 42.08 -16.89
N LEU A 65 -6.50 43.18 -16.95
CA LEU A 65 -6.48 44.13 -18.05
C LEU A 65 -5.17 43.94 -18.83
N VAL A 66 -5.28 43.61 -20.11
CA VAL A 66 -4.15 43.62 -21.04
C VAL A 66 -4.34 44.80 -21.98
N THR A 67 -3.38 45.73 -21.95
CA THR A 67 -3.33 46.85 -22.89
C THR A 67 -2.09 46.73 -23.75
N LYS A 68 -2.26 46.89 -25.06
CA LYS A 68 -1.16 47.00 -26.01
C LYS A 68 -1.06 48.47 -26.42
N LYS A 69 0.11 49.07 -26.24
CA LYS A 69 0.38 50.40 -26.78
C LYS A 69 1.67 50.32 -27.55
N ASP A 70 1.62 50.67 -28.83
CA ASP A 70 2.73 50.51 -29.76
C ASP A 70 3.24 49.04 -29.80
N ASN A 71 4.43 48.79 -29.24
CA ASN A 71 5.06 47.47 -29.13
C ASN A 71 5.18 46.96 -27.69
N THR A 72 4.67 47.69 -26.69
CA THR A 72 4.68 47.29 -25.29
C THR A 72 3.32 46.73 -24.88
N ARG A 73 3.34 45.64 -24.11
CA ARG A 73 2.15 45.00 -23.54
C ARG A 73 2.17 45.22 -22.03
N ASN A 74 1.22 45.99 -21.53
CA ASN A 74 1.02 46.18 -20.09
C ASN A 74 -0.10 45.25 -19.62
N MET A 75 0.14 44.58 -18.51
CA MET A 75 -0.79 43.64 -17.90
C MET A 75 -1.03 44.07 -16.45
N ASP A 76 -2.26 44.50 -16.16
CA ASP A 76 -2.68 44.88 -14.80
C ASP A 76 -3.61 43.79 -14.25
N LEU A 77 -3.30 43.29 -13.06
CA LEU A 77 -4.08 42.28 -12.38
C LEU A 77 -4.59 42.84 -11.06
N ILE A 78 -5.91 42.89 -10.91
CA ILE A 78 -6.61 43.33 -9.70
C ILE A 78 -7.38 42.14 -9.13
N ALA A 79 -6.93 41.65 -7.98
CA ALA A 79 -7.61 40.61 -7.23
C ALA A 79 -8.86 41.13 -6.54
N GLU A 80 -9.81 40.24 -6.28
CA GLU A 80 -10.97 40.55 -5.45
C GLU A 80 -10.56 40.80 -3.98
N SER A 81 -11.07 41.87 -3.35
CA SER A 81 -10.63 42.28 -2.00
C SER A 81 -10.87 41.25 -0.90
N ARG A 82 -11.75 40.27 -1.13
CA ARG A 82 -12.05 39.18 -0.21
C ARG A 82 -11.37 37.86 -0.57
N SER A 83 -10.63 37.82 -1.68
CA SER A 83 -9.92 36.61 -2.13
C SER A 83 -8.43 36.76 -1.86
N THR A 84 -7.90 35.88 -1.02
CA THR A 84 -6.47 35.73 -0.78
C THR A 84 -5.85 34.80 -1.82
N LEU A 85 -4.59 35.04 -2.16
CA LEU A 85 -3.79 34.11 -2.96
C LEU A 85 -3.04 33.20 -2.00
N ASP A 86 -3.61 32.04 -1.71
CA ASP A 86 -3.03 31.06 -0.82
C ASP A 86 -2.28 30.00 -1.62
N ILE A 87 -0.97 29.89 -1.36
CA ILE A 87 -0.07 28.97 -2.04
C ILE A 87 0.46 27.97 -1.03
N ASN A 88 0.18 26.69 -1.26
CA ASN A 88 0.58 25.58 -0.41
C ASN A 88 1.78 24.86 -1.04
N ILE A 89 2.91 24.86 -0.34
CA ILE A 89 4.12 24.13 -0.76
C ILE A 89 4.38 23.02 0.25
N THR A 90 4.16 21.78 -0.18
CA THR A 90 4.43 20.60 0.65
C THR A 90 5.83 20.05 0.36
N GLU A 91 6.39 19.29 1.31
CA GLU A 91 7.64 18.55 1.09
C GLU A 91 7.53 17.61 -0.13
N GLN A 92 6.35 17.02 -0.30
CA GLN A 92 6.09 16.08 -1.37
C GLN A 92 6.06 16.73 -2.76
N LEU A 93 5.46 17.92 -2.88
CA LEU A 93 5.51 18.71 -4.11
C LEU A 93 6.95 19.04 -4.49
N MET A 94 7.76 19.48 -3.52
CA MET A 94 9.18 19.80 -3.76
C MET A 94 9.97 18.59 -4.25
N GLN A 95 9.79 17.43 -3.62
CA GLN A 95 10.48 16.20 -4.01
C GLN A 95 10.07 15.74 -5.41
N GLN A 96 8.79 15.81 -5.75
CA GLN A 96 8.32 15.51 -7.11
C GLN A 96 8.87 16.50 -8.14
N ALA A 97 8.87 17.79 -7.84
CA ALA A 97 9.42 18.82 -8.73
C ALA A 97 10.91 18.57 -9.04
N VAL A 98 11.71 18.22 -8.03
CA VAL A 98 13.13 17.84 -8.22
C VAL A 98 13.25 16.59 -9.10
N GLN A 99 12.42 15.58 -8.89
CA GLN A 99 12.42 14.36 -9.71
C GLN A 99 12.05 14.66 -11.17
N VAL A 100 10.99 15.42 -11.41
CA VAL A 100 10.57 15.85 -12.76
C VAL A 100 11.65 16.70 -13.41
N ALA A 101 12.24 17.66 -12.69
CA ALA A 101 13.33 18.49 -13.20
C ALA A 101 14.56 17.66 -13.59
N SER A 102 14.92 16.64 -12.80
CA SER A 102 16.04 15.74 -13.12
C SER A 102 15.80 14.91 -14.39
N ARG A 103 14.54 14.63 -14.72
CA ARG A 103 14.13 13.90 -15.93
C ARG A 103 13.94 14.81 -17.14
N TRP A 104 13.77 16.12 -16.95
CA TRP A 104 13.52 17.08 -18.02
C TRP A 104 14.49 17.00 -19.21
N PRO A 105 15.81 16.82 -19.03
CA PRO A 105 16.73 16.67 -20.16
C PRO A 105 16.44 15.43 -21.03
N LEU A 106 15.99 14.33 -20.44
CA LEU A 106 15.62 13.10 -21.16
C LEU A 106 14.33 13.29 -21.96
N VAL A 107 13.36 13.99 -21.36
CA VAL A 107 12.10 14.37 -22.03
C VAL A 107 12.38 15.35 -23.17
N HIS A 108 13.25 16.34 -22.96
CA HIS A 108 13.71 17.26 -24.00
C HIS A 108 14.33 16.52 -25.18
N ALA A 109 15.25 15.59 -24.91
CA ALA A 109 15.90 14.79 -25.94
C ALA A 109 14.93 13.87 -26.71
N SER A 110 13.80 13.49 -26.13
CA SER A 110 12.76 12.72 -26.83
C SER A 110 11.89 13.58 -27.76
N PHE A 111 11.81 14.89 -27.54
CA PHE A 111 11.14 15.80 -28.47
C PHE A 111 11.94 16.05 -29.75
N GLU A 112 13.28 15.94 -29.68
CA GLU A 112 14.16 16.13 -30.83
C GLU A 112 14.25 14.91 -31.74
N ARG A 113 13.90 13.72 -31.24
CA ARG A 113 13.77 12.50 -32.05
C ARG A 113 12.34 12.44 -32.57
N ASP A 114 12.14 12.16 -33.86
CA ASP A 114 10.83 12.09 -34.56
C ASP A 114 9.77 11.11 -33.97
N ASP A 115 10.02 10.55 -32.79
CA ASP A 115 9.17 9.61 -32.05
C ASP A 115 7.88 10.23 -31.50
N PHE A 116 7.72 11.56 -31.52
CA PHE A 116 6.52 12.22 -31.00
C PHE A 116 5.24 11.75 -31.72
N ARG A 117 5.31 11.54 -33.05
CA ARG A 117 4.18 11.00 -33.82
C ARG A 117 3.84 9.55 -33.47
N ASN A 118 4.83 8.73 -33.10
CA ASN A 118 4.63 7.33 -32.72
C ASN A 118 4.16 7.18 -31.26
N SER A 119 4.62 8.04 -30.34
CA SER A 119 4.15 8.06 -28.94
C SER A 119 2.72 8.60 -28.81
N CYS A 120 2.32 9.61 -29.59
CA CYS A 120 0.94 10.11 -29.60
C CYS A 120 -0.06 9.18 -30.32
N ALA A 121 0.41 8.21 -31.10
CA ALA A 121 -0.44 7.25 -31.83
C ALA A 121 -0.85 6.01 -31.02
N ARG A 122 -0.23 5.78 -29.85
CA ARG A 122 -0.67 4.74 -28.94
C ARG A 122 -1.96 5.20 -28.27
N SER A 123 -3.06 4.53 -28.59
CA SER A 123 -4.37 4.75 -27.98
C SER A 123 -4.20 4.85 -26.46
N ARG A 124 -4.64 5.99 -25.93
CA ARG A 124 -4.69 6.28 -24.51
C ARG A 124 -5.49 5.18 -23.82
N THR A 125 -4.94 4.60 -22.77
CA THR A 125 -5.77 4.03 -21.71
C THR A 125 -5.71 5.06 -20.59
N ASP A 126 -6.72 5.93 -20.51
CA ASP A 126 -6.87 6.99 -19.48
C ASP A 126 -7.07 6.40 -18.05
N HIS A 127 -6.68 5.15 -17.83
CA HIS A 127 -6.96 4.37 -16.63
C HIS A 127 -5.67 3.73 -16.17
N LEU A 128 -5.17 4.18 -15.01
CA LEU A 128 -4.14 3.44 -14.30
C LEU A 128 -4.74 2.08 -13.91
N PRO A 129 -4.19 0.96 -14.39
CA PRO A 129 -4.74 -0.35 -14.12
C PRO A 129 -4.69 -0.63 -12.62
N TYR A 130 -5.78 -1.13 -12.05
CA TYR A 130 -5.78 -1.65 -10.69
C TYR A 130 -5.34 -3.11 -10.72
N LEU A 131 -4.54 -3.52 -9.75
CA LEU A 131 -4.13 -4.90 -9.50
C LEU A 131 -4.79 -5.39 -8.23
N PHE A 132 -5.75 -6.27 -8.33
CA PHE A 132 -6.28 -7.00 -7.20
C PHE A 132 -5.31 -8.12 -6.83
N LYS A 133 -4.80 -8.17 -5.59
CA LYS A 133 -4.00 -9.29 -5.07
C LYS A 133 -4.81 -10.05 -4.04
N ASN A 134 -5.14 -11.30 -4.32
CA ASN A 134 -5.83 -12.16 -3.35
C ASN A 134 -4.83 -12.90 -2.47
N GLN A 135 -4.72 -12.49 -1.21
CA GLN A 135 -3.85 -13.10 -0.21
C GLN A 135 -4.67 -13.59 0.99
N THR A 136 -5.94 -13.95 0.77
CA THR A 136 -6.83 -14.48 1.82
C THR A 136 -6.65 -15.98 2.02
N GLY A 137 -5.96 -16.68 1.11
CA GLY A 137 -5.88 -18.14 1.07
C GLY A 137 -7.20 -18.85 0.68
N CYS A 138 -8.22 -18.09 0.25
CA CYS A 138 -9.51 -18.57 -0.23
C CYS A 138 -9.83 -17.95 -1.59
N ASP A 139 -10.84 -18.47 -2.27
CA ASP A 139 -11.38 -17.81 -3.46
C ASP A 139 -12.14 -16.55 -3.05
N VAL A 140 -11.92 -15.47 -3.80
CA VAL A 140 -12.50 -14.16 -3.54
C VAL A 140 -13.27 -13.71 -4.76
N VAL A 141 -14.44 -13.12 -4.55
CA VAL A 141 -15.17 -12.42 -5.60
C VAL A 141 -15.28 -10.95 -5.25
N PHE A 142 -15.12 -10.07 -6.23
CA PHE A 142 -15.25 -8.63 -6.03
C PHE A 142 -16.04 -7.97 -7.16
N SER A 143 -16.56 -6.77 -6.90
CA SER A 143 -17.26 -5.95 -7.88
C SER A 143 -16.90 -4.47 -7.73
N THR A 144 -16.75 -3.79 -8.86
CA THR A 144 -16.57 -2.33 -8.98
C THR A 144 -17.91 -1.59 -9.13
N ALA A 145 -19.00 -2.31 -9.42
CA ALA A 145 -20.35 -1.74 -9.60
C ALA A 145 -21.05 -1.57 -8.24
N VAL A 146 -20.41 -0.83 -7.33
CA VAL A 146 -20.84 -0.67 -5.94
C VAL A 146 -22.18 0.07 -5.85
N GLU A 147 -22.35 1.13 -6.64
CA GLU A 147 -23.59 1.91 -6.69
C GLU A 147 -24.78 1.04 -7.10
N ASP A 148 -24.64 0.21 -8.15
CA ASP A 148 -25.69 -0.70 -8.60
C ASP A 148 -26.08 -1.73 -7.52
N ILE A 149 -25.09 -2.26 -6.80
CA ILE A 149 -25.32 -3.18 -5.68
C ILE A 149 -26.08 -2.48 -4.55
N GLN A 150 -25.68 -1.26 -4.19
CA GLN A 150 -26.34 -0.48 -3.14
C GLN A 150 -27.76 -0.08 -3.53
N MET A 151 -27.97 0.42 -4.75
CA MET A 151 -29.30 0.77 -5.28
C MET A 151 -30.22 -0.45 -5.32
N ALA A 152 -29.72 -1.60 -5.78
CA ALA A 152 -30.49 -2.84 -5.78
C ALA A 152 -30.92 -3.25 -4.35
N ARG A 153 -30.08 -3.06 -3.33
CA ARG A 153 -30.43 -3.32 -1.94
C ARG A 153 -31.50 -2.38 -1.42
N THR A 154 -31.34 -1.07 -1.63
CA THR A 154 -32.33 -0.06 -1.20
C THR A 154 -33.68 -0.27 -1.87
N SER A 155 -33.68 -0.68 -3.14
CA SER A 155 -34.89 -0.96 -3.91
C SER A 155 -35.41 -2.41 -3.77
N GLN A 156 -34.75 -3.25 -2.95
CA GLN A 156 -35.04 -4.68 -2.78
C GLN A 156 -35.16 -5.47 -4.10
N ARG A 157 -34.32 -5.15 -5.08
CA ARG A 157 -34.25 -5.82 -6.39
C ARG A 157 -33.02 -6.72 -6.48
N LYS A 158 -33.07 -7.70 -7.39
CA LYS A 158 -31.88 -8.48 -7.76
C LYS A 158 -30.89 -7.58 -8.48
N THR A 159 -29.62 -7.66 -8.09
CA THR A 159 -28.53 -6.90 -8.72
C THR A 159 -28.09 -7.59 -10.02
N ASN A 160 -27.84 -6.79 -11.06
CA ASN A 160 -27.21 -7.22 -12.30
C ASN A 160 -25.69 -6.93 -12.32
N ALA A 161 -25.11 -6.62 -11.15
CA ALA A 161 -23.70 -6.27 -11.05
C ALA A 161 -22.80 -7.45 -11.45
N ARG A 162 -21.75 -7.14 -12.22
CA ARG A 162 -20.72 -8.11 -12.61
C ARG A 162 -19.81 -8.40 -11.42
N TRP A 163 -19.73 -9.67 -11.03
CA TRP A 163 -18.78 -10.16 -10.03
C TRP A 163 -17.60 -10.82 -10.72
N ILE A 164 -16.40 -10.44 -10.32
CA ILE A 164 -15.14 -10.97 -10.83
C ILE A 164 -14.57 -11.93 -9.79
N THR A 165 -14.22 -13.14 -10.21
CA THR A 165 -13.63 -14.16 -9.32
C THR A 165 -12.11 -14.13 -9.43
N VAL A 166 -11.45 -14.09 -8.29
CA VAL A 166 -9.99 -14.18 -8.15
C VAL A 166 -9.68 -15.40 -7.27
N PRO A 167 -9.08 -16.45 -7.84
CA PRO A 167 -8.71 -17.64 -7.08
C PRO A 167 -7.71 -17.32 -5.95
N LYS A 168 -7.56 -18.24 -5.00
CA LYS A 168 -6.54 -18.13 -3.94
C LYS A 168 -5.14 -17.84 -4.51
N ASP A 169 -4.42 -16.91 -3.87
CA ASP A 169 -3.03 -16.54 -4.18
C ASP A 169 -2.80 -16.15 -5.66
N LYS A 170 -3.83 -15.57 -6.29
CA LYS A 170 -3.78 -15.04 -7.65
C LYS A 170 -4.05 -13.56 -7.68
N ASP A 171 -3.54 -12.95 -8.72
CA ASP A 171 -3.70 -11.53 -9.00
C ASP A 171 -4.61 -11.34 -10.22
N HIS A 172 -5.38 -10.25 -10.21
CA HIS A 172 -6.26 -9.89 -11.32
C HIS A 172 -6.15 -8.41 -11.62
N THR A 173 -5.85 -8.07 -12.88
CA THR A 173 -5.83 -6.67 -13.32
C THR A 173 -7.25 -6.27 -13.73
N PHE A 174 -7.70 -5.12 -13.25
CA PHE A 174 -9.04 -4.59 -13.56
C PHE A 174 -9.01 -3.07 -13.67
N GLU A 175 -10.07 -2.53 -14.25
CA GLU A 175 -10.27 -1.09 -14.43
C GLU A 175 -11.67 -0.71 -13.97
N PHE A 176 -11.81 0.53 -13.50
CA PHE A 176 -13.13 1.11 -13.27
C PHE A 176 -13.70 1.53 -14.61
N PRO A 177 -14.99 1.27 -14.90
CA PRO A 177 -15.59 1.64 -16.17
C PRO A 177 -15.38 3.14 -16.45
N PRO A 178 -14.88 3.53 -17.63
CA PRO A 178 -14.90 4.92 -18.04
C PRO A 178 -16.35 5.40 -18.05
N ARG A 179 -16.69 6.32 -17.14
CA ARG A 179 -17.90 7.11 -17.33
C ARG A 179 -17.55 8.19 -18.35
N LEU A 180 -18.31 8.22 -19.45
CA LEU A 180 -18.20 9.23 -20.50
C LEU A 180 -18.01 10.62 -19.85
N LEU A 181 -16.99 11.36 -20.32
CA LEU A 181 -16.48 12.65 -19.82
C LEU A 181 -17.50 13.81 -19.91
N LEU A 182 -18.75 13.60 -19.50
CA LEU A 182 -19.85 14.57 -19.60
C LEU A 182 -20.14 15.26 -18.26
N TYR A 183 -19.38 14.98 -17.21
CA TYR A 183 -19.56 15.67 -15.93
C TYR A 183 -18.87 17.03 -15.95
N SER A 184 -19.68 18.08 -15.83
CA SER A 184 -19.24 19.44 -15.54
C SER A 184 -18.53 19.51 -14.18
N HIS A 185 -17.57 20.43 -14.04
CA HIS A 185 -16.82 20.82 -12.82
C HIS A 185 -17.56 20.77 -11.45
N SER A 186 -18.89 20.76 -11.45
CA SER A 186 -19.75 20.68 -10.26
C SER A 186 -19.90 19.28 -9.66
N GLU A 187 -19.67 18.22 -10.44
CA GLU A 187 -19.82 16.83 -9.96
C GLU A 187 -18.45 16.24 -9.68
N ARG A 188 -18.14 16.02 -8.40
CA ARG A 188 -16.92 15.31 -7.97
C ARG A 188 -16.87 13.96 -8.68
N GLU A 189 -15.68 13.55 -9.13
CA GLU A 189 -15.49 12.17 -9.61
C GLU A 189 -16.09 11.20 -8.58
N PRO A 190 -16.93 10.25 -9.02
CA PRO A 190 -17.53 9.29 -8.10
C PRO A 190 -16.41 8.45 -7.47
N PRO A 191 -16.54 8.11 -6.17
CA PRO A 191 -15.49 7.40 -5.47
C PRO A 191 -15.27 6.03 -6.10
N ARG A 192 -14.01 5.68 -6.37
CA ARG A 192 -13.66 4.34 -6.86
C ARG A 192 -13.77 3.37 -5.70
N GLN A 193 -14.86 2.60 -5.70
CA GLN A 193 -15.20 1.69 -4.62
C GLN A 193 -15.20 0.23 -5.04
N LEU A 194 -14.87 -0.64 -4.09
CA LEU A 194 -14.96 -2.08 -4.26
C LEU A 194 -15.81 -2.69 -3.15
N ILE A 195 -16.60 -3.69 -3.53
CA ILE A 195 -17.17 -4.67 -2.60
C ILE A 195 -16.47 -5.99 -2.85
N VAL A 196 -16.08 -6.66 -1.77
CA VAL A 196 -15.38 -7.95 -1.77
C VAL A 196 -16.19 -8.96 -0.97
N ARG A 197 -16.20 -10.21 -1.43
CA ARG A 197 -16.79 -11.35 -0.73
C ARG A 197 -15.79 -12.49 -0.78
N VAL A 198 -15.42 -12.99 0.40
CA VAL A 198 -14.49 -14.12 0.53
C VAL A 198 -15.32 -15.39 0.74
N ALA A 199 -14.94 -16.49 0.10
CA ALA A 199 -15.65 -17.77 0.23
C ALA A 199 -15.78 -18.18 1.71
N GLY A 200 -17.03 -18.29 2.20
CA GLY A 200 -17.34 -18.66 3.59
C GLY A 200 -17.77 -17.50 4.49
N TRP A 201 -17.56 -16.24 4.07
CA TRP A 201 -17.93 -15.04 4.79
C TRP A 201 -18.88 -14.13 4.00
N ASP A 202 -19.60 -13.28 4.74
CA ASP A 202 -20.45 -12.25 4.17
C ASP A 202 -19.65 -11.21 3.36
N GLU A 203 -20.35 -10.46 2.53
CA GLU A 203 -19.79 -9.33 1.79
C GLU A 203 -19.29 -8.25 2.73
N ILE A 204 -18.14 -7.64 2.41
CA ILE A 204 -17.69 -6.45 3.12
C ILE A 204 -18.52 -5.23 2.73
N SER A 205 -18.56 -4.23 3.61
CA SER A 205 -19.06 -2.91 3.21
C SER A 205 -18.08 -2.25 2.22
N PRO A 206 -18.56 -1.36 1.35
CA PRO A 206 -17.73 -0.70 0.34
C PRO A 206 -16.44 -0.10 0.89
N VAL A 207 -15.37 -0.23 0.09
CA VAL A 207 -14.05 0.32 0.40
C VAL A 207 -13.63 1.24 -0.74
N ASN A 208 -13.29 2.48 -0.41
CA ASN A 208 -12.68 3.42 -1.35
C ASN A 208 -11.24 2.99 -1.63
N VAL A 209 -10.87 2.93 -2.91
CA VAL A 209 -9.50 2.61 -3.37
C VAL A 209 -8.82 3.79 -4.06
N ASP A 210 -9.37 5.00 -3.90
CA ASP A 210 -8.76 6.23 -4.39
C ASP A 210 -7.50 6.60 -3.60
N ALA A 211 -7.49 6.46 -2.28
CA ALA A 211 -6.32 6.75 -1.46
C ALA A 211 -5.52 5.48 -1.15
N CYS A 212 -4.19 5.61 -1.09
CA CYS A 212 -3.33 4.57 -0.52
C CYS A 212 -3.56 4.49 0.99
N GLY A 213 -3.64 3.28 1.54
CA GLY A 213 -3.93 3.07 2.94
C GLY A 213 -4.30 1.63 3.28
N THR A 214 -4.46 1.36 4.58
CA THR A 214 -4.93 0.07 5.07
C THR A 214 -6.32 0.23 5.67
N TYR A 215 -7.28 -0.46 5.09
CA TYR A 215 -8.66 -0.52 5.55
C TYR A 215 -8.93 -1.90 6.13
N PHE A 216 -9.88 -2.00 7.06
CA PHE A 216 -10.32 -3.29 7.57
C PHE A 216 -11.85 -3.33 7.63
N ARG A 217 -12.39 -4.55 7.53
CA ARG A 217 -13.82 -4.83 7.63
C ARG A 217 -14.02 -6.10 8.44
N LEU A 218 -15.03 -6.08 9.29
CA LEU A 218 -15.48 -7.27 10.01
C LEU A 218 -16.50 -7.98 9.16
N VAL A 219 -16.33 -9.30 9.04
CA VAL A 219 -17.24 -10.16 8.29
C VAL A 219 -17.70 -11.30 9.16
N LYS A 220 -18.98 -11.63 9.05
CA LYS A 220 -19.57 -12.79 9.72
C LYS A 220 -19.45 -14.00 8.81
N GLY A 221 -19.25 -15.18 9.39
CA GLY A 221 -19.29 -16.42 8.63
C GLY A 221 -20.71 -16.75 8.20
N VAL A 222 -20.87 -17.16 6.93
CA VAL A 222 -22.18 -17.49 6.33
C VAL A 222 -22.69 -18.84 6.83
N LYS A 223 -21.78 -19.76 7.16
CA LYS A 223 -22.07 -21.13 7.60
C LYS A 223 -21.53 -21.39 9.00
N ARG A 224 -22.14 -22.36 9.71
CA ARG A 224 -21.57 -22.91 10.95
C ARG A 224 -20.15 -23.41 10.67
N GLY A 225 -19.19 -22.99 11.51
CA GLY A 225 -17.76 -23.31 11.35
C GLY A 225 -16.88 -22.14 10.87
N PHE A 226 -17.48 -21.05 10.40
CA PHE A 226 -16.72 -19.82 10.06
C PHE A 226 -16.94 -18.75 11.14
N PRO A 227 -15.94 -18.47 11.99
CA PRO A 227 -16.06 -17.40 12.97
C PRO A 227 -16.03 -16.02 12.28
N THR A 228 -16.49 -15.00 13.01
CA THR A 228 -16.30 -13.61 12.61
C THR A 228 -14.81 -13.34 12.37
N ALA A 229 -14.47 -12.77 11.22
CA ALA A 229 -13.10 -12.51 10.84
C ALA A 229 -12.89 -11.04 10.47
N ARG A 230 -11.64 -10.60 10.55
CA ARG A 230 -11.20 -9.28 10.09
C ARG A 230 -10.50 -9.47 8.74
N ILE A 231 -11.08 -8.87 7.70
CA ILE A 231 -10.46 -8.77 6.38
C ILE A 231 -9.73 -7.43 6.32
N VAL A 232 -8.49 -7.47 5.87
CA VAL A 232 -7.63 -6.29 5.68
C VAL A 232 -7.51 -6.03 4.18
N ILE A 233 -7.81 -4.81 3.77
CA ILE A 233 -7.69 -4.32 2.39
C ILE A 233 -6.59 -3.27 2.40
N GLN A 234 -5.45 -3.61 1.83
CA GLN A 234 -4.30 -2.74 1.73
C GLN A 234 -4.20 -2.19 0.31
N VAL A 235 -4.34 -0.88 0.17
CA VAL A 235 -4.19 -0.16 -1.09
C VAL A 235 -2.80 0.46 -1.11
N THR A 236 -1.95 -0.01 -2.03
CA THR A 236 -0.61 0.53 -2.29
C THR A 236 -0.49 0.90 -3.76
N MET A 237 0.64 1.50 -4.12
CA MET A 237 0.97 1.79 -5.52
C MET A 237 2.36 1.28 -5.83
N GLU A 238 2.50 0.60 -6.96
CA GLU A 238 3.80 0.19 -7.50
C GLU A 238 4.48 1.39 -8.20
N LYS A 239 5.79 1.28 -8.44
CA LYS A 239 6.61 2.40 -8.97
C LYS A 239 6.20 2.85 -10.37
N ASP A 240 5.49 2.00 -11.09
CA ASP A 240 4.91 2.22 -12.41
C ASP A 240 3.56 2.97 -12.35
N GLY A 241 3.09 3.37 -11.17
CA GLY A 241 1.78 4.02 -10.99
C GLY A 241 0.61 3.05 -10.90
N LYS A 242 0.85 1.73 -10.98
CA LYS A 242 -0.20 0.72 -10.86
C LYS A 242 -0.69 0.64 -9.42
N LYS A 243 -1.99 0.84 -9.20
CA LYS A 243 -2.59 0.68 -7.87
C LYS A 243 -2.78 -0.78 -7.54
N VAL A 244 -2.30 -1.20 -6.39
CA VAL A 244 -2.41 -2.57 -5.89
C VAL A 244 -3.40 -2.60 -4.73
N VAL A 245 -4.47 -3.36 -4.88
CA VAL A 245 -5.46 -3.63 -3.85
C VAL A 245 -5.24 -5.05 -3.35
N ALA A 246 -4.49 -5.21 -2.26
CA ALA A 246 -4.25 -6.50 -1.63
C ALA A 246 -5.33 -6.78 -0.58
N VAL A 247 -6.02 -7.91 -0.72
CA VAL A 247 -7.00 -8.39 0.26
C VAL A 247 -6.41 -9.58 1.01
N ARG A 248 -6.27 -9.45 2.32
CA ARG A 248 -5.59 -10.41 3.18
C ARG A 248 -6.30 -10.62 4.52
N SER A 249 -5.88 -11.65 5.24
CA SER A 249 -6.31 -11.84 6.62
C SER A 249 -5.61 -10.83 7.55
N SER A 250 -6.02 -10.83 8.82
CA SER A 250 -5.50 -9.92 9.84
C SER A 250 -4.29 -10.45 10.62
N ILE A 251 -3.70 -11.58 10.21
CA ILE A 251 -2.47 -12.11 10.82
C ILE A 251 -1.41 -12.29 9.74
N ASP A 252 -0.26 -11.65 9.93
CA ASP A 252 0.91 -11.82 9.08
C ASP A 252 2.01 -12.59 9.82
N ILE A 253 2.66 -13.52 9.13
CA ILE A 253 3.84 -14.23 9.62
C ILE A 253 5.04 -13.79 8.80
N ASN A 254 6.03 -13.24 9.50
CA ASN A 254 7.27 -12.71 8.95
C ASN A 254 8.40 -13.65 9.32
N ASN A 255 8.99 -14.32 8.32
CA ASN A 255 10.13 -15.19 8.53
C ASN A 255 11.43 -14.39 8.36
N GLN A 256 12.16 -14.19 9.47
CA GLN A 256 13.51 -13.62 9.46
C GLN A 256 14.56 -14.66 9.89
N LEU A 257 14.22 -15.95 9.84
CA LEU A 257 15.17 -17.04 9.98
C LEU A 257 15.83 -17.32 8.63
N PRO A 258 17.04 -17.91 8.63
CA PRO A 258 17.71 -18.30 7.40
C PRO A 258 17.10 -19.56 6.74
N HIS A 259 16.12 -20.19 7.39
CA HIS A 259 15.48 -21.42 6.93
C HIS A 259 14.00 -21.17 6.63
N GLN A 260 13.44 -21.93 5.68
CA GLN A 260 12.00 -21.92 5.40
C GLN A 260 11.22 -22.36 6.65
N LEU A 261 10.08 -21.73 6.91
CA LEU A 261 9.21 -22.02 8.04
C LEU A 261 7.93 -22.71 7.60
N ALA A 262 7.62 -23.85 8.23
CA ALA A 262 6.32 -24.48 8.13
C ALA A 262 5.43 -24.04 9.30
N ILE A 263 4.22 -23.58 8.97
CA ILE A 263 3.23 -23.08 9.93
C ILE A 263 2.10 -24.09 10.04
N PHE A 264 1.75 -24.47 11.26
CA PHE A 264 0.70 -25.44 11.58
C PHE A 264 -0.37 -24.80 12.45
N SER A 265 -1.62 -25.24 12.32
CA SER A 265 -2.67 -24.93 13.32
C SER A 265 -2.40 -25.72 14.60
N ALA A 266 -2.55 -25.07 15.76
CA ALA A 266 -2.39 -25.70 17.06
C ALA A 266 -3.53 -26.69 17.38
N GLU A 267 -4.72 -26.43 16.85
CA GLU A 267 -5.94 -27.19 17.08
C GLU A 267 -5.91 -28.52 16.32
N ASP A 268 -5.68 -28.46 15.01
CA ASP A 268 -5.79 -29.63 14.13
C ASP A 268 -4.42 -30.22 13.77
N LYS A 269 -3.32 -29.57 14.19
CA LYS A 269 -1.92 -29.94 13.86
C LYS A 269 -1.62 -30.04 12.36
N ARG A 270 -2.50 -29.47 11.54
CA ARG A 270 -2.40 -29.46 10.07
C ARG A 270 -1.45 -28.36 9.61
N GLU A 271 -0.62 -28.66 8.61
CA GLU A 271 0.20 -27.67 7.93
C GLU A 271 -0.68 -26.71 7.13
N LEU A 272 -0.48 -25.42 7.33
CA LEU A 272 -1.27 -24.34 6.74
C LEU A 272 -0.54 -23.69 5.55
N MET A 273 0.75 -23.41 5.72
CA MET A 273 1.56 -22.66 4.75
C MET A 273 3.06 -22.79 5.03
N LEU A 274 3.85 -22.52 3.99
CA LEU A 274 5.30 -22.37 4.04
C LEU A 274 5.70 -20.91 3.80
N VAL A 275 6.64 -20.41 4.60
CA VAL A 275 7.17 -19.04 4.51
C VAL A 275 8.68 -19.09 4.26
N GLU A 276 9.11 -18.57 3.11
CA GLU A 276 10.54 -18.51 2.76
C GLU A 276 11.31 -17.53 3.66
N PRO A 277 12.64 -17.67 3.76
CA PRO A 277 13.49 -16.70 4.44
C PRO A 277 13.26 -15.28 3.94
N SER A 278 13.22 -14.32 4.86
CA SER A 278 12.99 -12.89 4.60
C SER A 278 11.65 -12.55 3.91
N GLN A 279 10.69 -13.48 3.87
CA GLN A 279 9.36 -13.22 3.35
C GLN A 279 8.32 -13.04 4.46
N SER A 280 7.26 -12.31 4.12
CA SER A 280 6.06 -12.15 4.92
C SER A 280 4.87 -12.72 4.16
N LYS A 281 4.04 -13.51 4.84
CA LYS A 281 2.82 -14.07 4.27
C LYS A 281 1.66 -13.98 5.27
N PRO A 282 0.46 -13.55 4.85
CA PRO A 282 -0.72 -13.60 5.68
C PRO A 282 -1.17 -15.05 5.89
N VAL A 283 -1.71 -15.33 7.07
CA VAL A 283 -2.32 -16.64 7.38
C VAL A 283 -3.60 -16.79 6.57
N PRO A 284 -3.90 -17.98 5.98
CA PRO A 284 -5.18 -18.17 5.30
C PRO A 284 -6.36 -17.85 6.22
N LEU A 285 -7.31 -17.07 5.72
CA LEU A 285 -8.43 -16.52 6.49
C LEU A 285 -9.21 -17.57 7.33
N PRO A 286 -9.45 -18.81 6.87
CA PRO A 286 -10.11 -19.84 7.67
C PRO A 286 -9.38 -20.18 8.96
N PHE A 287 -8.06 -20.01 9.00
CA PHE A 287 -7.23 -20.31 10.17
C PHE A 287 -6.76 -19.06 10.92
N ALA A 288 -7.21 -17.86 10.52
CA ALA A 288 -6.80 -16.62 11.18
C ALA A 288 -7.23 -16.52 12.65
N HIS A 289 -8.20 -17.33 13.08
CA HIS A 289 -8.67 -17.42 14.46
C HIS A 289 -7.93 -18.47 15.31
N CYS A 290 -7.16 -19.35 14.67
CA CYS A 290 -6.42 -20.43 15.30
C CYS A 290 -5.17 -19.92 16.01
N GLN A 291 -4.64 -20.68 16.98
CA GLN A 291 -3.26 -20.53 17.42
C GLN A 291 -2.33 -21.31 16.49
N PHE A 292 -1.04 -20.97 16.50
CA PHE A 292 -0.09 -21.51 15.53
C PHE A 292 1.05 -22.26 16.21
N MET A 293 1.57 -23.26 15.51
CA MET A 293 2.86 -23.86 15.81
C MET A 293 3.77 -23.68 14.60
N ILE A 294 5.05 -23.42 14.84
CA ILE A 294 6.02 -23.17 13.76
C ILE A 294 7.19 -24.15 13.84
N CYS A 295 7.69 -24.58 12.70
CA CYS A 295 8.83 -25.49 12.60
C CYS A 295 9.76 -25.09 11.45
N PRO A 296 11.08 -24.98 11.67
CA PRO A 296 12.03 -24.76 10.58
C PRO A 296 12.20 -26.02 9.74
N VAL A 297 12.02 -25.88 8.42
CA VAL A 297 12.14 -26.97 7.45
C VAL A 297 13.62 -27.26 7.18
N GLY A 298 13.96 -28.55 7.06
CA GLY A 298 15.33 -28.98 6.72
C GLY A 298 16.35 -28.96 7.87
N CYS A 299 15.95 -28.53 9.07
CA CYS A 299 16.86 -28.41 10.23
C CYS A 299 16.92 -29.65 11.13
N GLN A 300 16.31 -30.76 10.71
CA GLN A 300 16.14 -31.99 11.51
C GLN A 300 15.40 -31.76 12.84
N VAL A 301 14.59 -30.71 12.95
CA VAL A 301 13.79 -30.40 14.14
C VAL A 301 12.43 -31.09 14.04
N GLN A 302 12.04 -31.86 15.06
CA GLN A 302 10.71 -32.49 15.14
C GLN A 302 9.73 -31.70 16.01
N GLU A 303 10.25 -31.03 17.04
CA GLU A 303 9.45 -30.18 17.91
C GLU A 303 8.96 -28.92 17.18
N LYS A 304 7.77 -28.45 17.54
CA LYS A 304 7.20 -27.21 16.99
C LYS A 304 7.15 -26.16 18.08
N ALA A 305 7.51 -24.93 17.76
CA ALA A 305 7.41 -23.80 18.69
C ALA A 305 5.97 -23.26 18.70
N ASP A 306 5.40 -23.07 19.89
CA ASP A 306 4.04 -22.56 20.06
C ASP A 306 3.99 -21.04 19.94
N VAL A 307 3.07 -20.53 19.12
CA VAL A 307 2.80 -19.11 18.94
C VAL A 307 1.38 -18.80 19.36
N LYS A 308 1.25 -18.14 20.53
CA LYS A 308 -0.04 -17.75 21.11
C LYS A 308 -0.29 -16.26 20.93
N TRP A 309 -0.99 -15.89 19.87
CA TRP A 309 -1.28 -14.48 19.60
C TRP A 309 -2.31 -13.90 20.56
N SER A 310 -3.20 -14.74 21.11
CA SER A 310 -4.30 -14.32 22.01
C SER A 310 -3.85 -13.68 23.32
N ASN A 311 -2.56 -13.80 23.65
CA ASN A 311 -1.95 -13.23 24.85
C ASN A 311 -1.63 -11.73 24.69
N VAL A 312 -1.63 -11.21 23.45
CA VAL A 312 -1.35 -9.80 23.15
C VAL A 312 -2.65 -9.14 22.71
N ARG A 313 -3.24 -8.31 23.57
CA ARG A 313 -4.59 -7.75 23.33
C ARG A 313 -4.59 -6.24 23.07
N VAL A 314 -3.69 -5.52 23.71
CA VAL A 314 -3.58 -4.07 23.62
C VAL A 314 -2.87 -3.68 22.33
N ALA A 315 -3.41 -2.73 21.57
CA ALA A 315 -2.79 -2.24 20.34
C ALA A 315 -1.39 -1.68 20.62
N GLY A 316 -0.41 -2.06 19.79
CA GLY A 316 0.98 -1.68 19.95
C GLY A 316 1.81 -2.59 20.87
N ASP A 317 1.18 -3.40 21.72
CA ASP A 317 1.90 -4.32 22.59
C ASP A 317 2.64 -5.39 21.79
N VAL A 318 3.78 -5.81 22.33
CA VAL A 318 4.64 -6.85 21.77
C VAL A 318 4.96 -7.89 22.85
N LEU A 319 4.79 -9.16 22.52
CA LEU A 319 5.21 -10.28 23.36
C LEU A 319 6.30 -11.08 22.65
N ASN A 320 7.49 -11.08 23.26
CA ASN A 320 8.63 -11.86 22.80
C ASN A 320 8.72 -13.17 23.58
N ARG A 321 8.96 -14.26 22.87
CA ARG A 321 9.15 -15.59 23.48
C ARG A 321 10.27 -16.33 22.78
N ILE A 322 11.23 -16.80 23.57
CA ILE A 322 12.31 -17.67 23.11
C ILE A 322 11.93 -19.12 23.42
N GLN A 323 12.06 -20.00 22.43
CA GLN A 323 11.77 -21.42 22.55
C GLN A 323 12.95 -22.24 22.05
N ARG A 324 13.24 -23.32 22.78
CA ARG A 324 14.25 -24.31 22.45
C ARG A 324 13.56 -25.52 21.85
N LEU A 325 13.98 -25.92 20.66
CA LEU A 325 13.46 -27.07 19.94
C LEU A 325 14.52 -28.15 19.84
N GLU A 326 14.16 -29.39 20.16
CA GLU A 326 15.06 -30.53 20.05
C GLU A 326 15.21 -31.01 18.60
N LYS A 327 16.47 -31.24 18.19
CA LYS A 327 16.79 -31.88 16.92
C LYS A 327 16.68 -33.40 17.03
N SER A 328 16.31 -34.03 15.94
CA SER A 328 16.12 -35.48 15.81
C SER A 328 17.40 -36.27 16.04
N ASP A 329 18.55 -35.67 15.70
CA ASP A 329 19.87 -36.26 15.89
C ASP A 329 20.35 -36.23 17.34
N LYS A 330 19.64 -35.54 18.24
CA LYS A 330 20.01 -35.28 19.64
C LYS A 330 21.39 -34.62 19.81
N ARG A 331 21.98 -34.08 18.74
CA ARG A 331 23.31 -33.44 18.76
C ARG A 331 23.25 -31.93 19.00
N GLY A 332 22.07 -31.40 19.29
CA GLY A 332 21.91 -30.01 19.68
C GLY A 332 20.47 -29.53 19.69
N HIS A 333 20.32 -28.22 19.88
CA HIS A 333 19.02 -27.55 19.91
C HIS A 333 18.92 -26.51 18.80
N TYR A 334 17.70 -26.28 18.34
CA TYR A 334 17.35 -25.14 17.51
C TYR A 334 16.60 -24.12 18.35
N TRP A 335 17.08 -22.88 18.35
CA TRP A 335 16.46 -21.81 19.11
C TRP A 335 15.74 -20.88 18.17
N VAL A 336 14.52 -20.54 18.55
CA VAL A 336 13.67 -19.62 17.82
C VAL A 336 13.13 -18.56 18.77
N CYS A 337 13.14 -17.31 18.34
CA CYS A 337 12.47 -16.23 19.03
C CYS A 337 11.25 -15.82 18.21
N THR A 338 10.10 -15.74 18.87
CA THR A 338 8.84 -15.29 18.26
C THR A 338 8.44 -13.98 18.91
N SER A 339 8.25 -12.94 18.10
CA SER A 339 7.73 -11.65 18.54
C SER A 339 6.32 -11.49 17.98
N VAL A 340 5.32 -11.43 18.86
CA VAL A 340 3.92 -11.22 18.48
C VAL A 340 3.56 -9.78 18.80
N ARG A 341 3.20 -9.00 17.78
CA ARG A 341 2.77 -7.61 17.93
C ARG A 341 1.28 -7.46 17.62
N ARG A 342 0.54 -6.72 18.43
CA ARG A 342 -0.84 -6.31 18.13
C ARG A 342 -0.84 -5.06 17.26
N GLU A 343 -1.46 -5.14 16.10
CA GLU A 343 -1.61 -4.00 15.20
C GLU A 343 -2.77 -3.09 15.64
N HIS A 344 -2.72 -1.83 15.22
CA HIS A 344 -3.63 -0.76 15.65
C HIS A 344 -5.02 -0.83 14.98
N TYR A 345 -5.63 -2.01 14.97
CA TYR A 345 -7.00 -2.18 14.51
C TYR A 345 -7.98 -1.80 15.64
N PRO A 346 -9.01 -0.97 15.37
CA PRO A 346 -10.05 -0.58 16.32
C PRO A 346 -10.69 -1.74 17.10
N ASP A 347 -11.09 -1.41 18.32
CA ASP A 347 -11.32 -2.35 19.42
C ASP A 347 -12.52 -3.28 19.21
N HIS A 348 -12.20 -4.49 18.78
CA HIS A 348 -12.87 -5.69 19.27
C HIS A 348 -11.79 -6.60 19.86
N GLU A 349 -11.74 -6.65 21.19
CA GLU A 349 -10.65 -7.27 21.96
C GLU A 349 -10.40 -8.76 21.61
N SER A 350 -11.39 -9.45 21.05
CA SER A 350 -11.31 -10.89 20.76
C SER A 350 -10.81 -11.24 19.36
N LEU A 351 -10.83 -10.30 18.41
CA LEU A 351 -10.53 -10.63 17.01
C LEU A 351 -9.05 -10.53 16.69
N PRO A 352 -8.52 -11.42 15.82
CA PRO A 352 -7.13 -11.43 15.42
C PRO A 352 -6.74 -10.15 14.67
N GLY A 353 -5.49 -9.73 14.81
CA GLY A 353 -4.97 -8.46 14.29
C GLY A 353 -3.49 -8.29 14.65
N HIS A 354 -2.65 -9.23 14.22
CA HIS A 354 -1.29 -9.36 14.73
C HIS A 354 -0.26 -9.52 13.62
N SER A 355 0.94 -8.99 13.87
CA SER A 355 2.13 -9.33 13.11
C SER A 355 3.00 -10.25 13.96
N ILE A 356 3.31 -11.43 13.44
CA ILE A 356 4.17 -12.42 14.09
C ILE A 356 5.51 -12.39 13.37
N PHE A 357 6.58 -12.11 14.09
CA PHE A 357 7.94 -12.17 13.58
C PHE A 357 8.64 -13.39 14.18
N VAL A 358 9.28 -14.17 13.32
CA VAL A 358 10.08 -15.32 13.71
C VAL A 358 11.53 -15.00 13.38
N VAL A 359 12.35 -14.87 14.42
CA VAL A 359 13.72 -14.35 14.33
C VAL A 359 14.70 -15.30 14.99
N ALA A 360 15.96 -15.22 14.55
CA ALA A 360 17.05 -15.91 15.22
C ALA A 360 17.30 -15.24 16.59
N PRO A 361 17.59 -16.02 17.66
CA PRO A 361 17.84 -15.48 18.99
C PRO A 361 19.07 -14.55 19.03
N LEU A 362 20.05 -14.79 18.15
CA LEU A 362 21.21 -13.93 18.01
C LEU A 362 21.38 -13.55 16.54
N THR A 363 21.34 -12.25 16.29
CA THR A 363 21.56 -11.65 14.98
C THR A 363 22.80 -10.78 15.06
N LEU A 364 23.79 -11.07 14.23
CA LEU A 364 25.03 -10.31 14.14
C LEU A 364 25.05 -9.61 12.80
N GLN A 365 25.27 -8.29 12.81
CA GLN A 365 25.20 -7.48 11.60
C GLN A 365 26.48 -6.67 11.44
N ALA A 366 27.35 -7.10 10.52
CA ALA A 366 28.49 -6.33 10.06
C ALA A 366 28.05 -5.44 8.88
N SER A 367 27.01 -4.62 9.04
CA SER A 367 26.47 -3.78 7.95
C SER A 367 27.30 -2.51 7.76
N ARG A 368 27.22 -1.94 6.55
CA ARG A 368 27.76 -0.62 6.18
C ARG A 368 27.25 0.53 7.07
N LEU A 369 26.18 0.30 7.84
CA LEU A 369 25.61 1.24 8.81
C LEU A 369 26.16 1.05 10.24
N ASN A 370 26.88 -0.04 10.57
CA ASN A 370 27.31 -0.37 11.94
C ASN A 370 28.77 -0.89 12.10
N LEU A 371 29.67 -0.48 11.19
CA LEU A 371 31.15 -0.41 11.39
C LEU A 371 31.88 -1.66 11.95
N LEU A 372 31.91 -2.75 11.19
CA LEU A 372 33.09 -3.62 11.15
C LEU A 372 33.65 -3.62 9.71
N PRO A 373 34.77 -2.93 9.44
CA PRO A 373 35.39 -2.86 8.11
C PRO A 373 36.22 -4.11 7.78
N ILE A 374 36.17 -5.12 8.63
CA ILE A 374 36.97 -6.34 8.56
C ILE A 374 36.06 -7.55 8.73
N ASP A 375 36.48 -8.68 8.14
CA ASP A 375 35.88 -9.97 8.41
C ASP A 375 36.14 -10.35 9.87
N VAL A 376 35.12 -10.90 10.54
CA VAL A 376 35.19 -11.27 11.95
C VAL A 376 34.82 -12.73 12.11
N GLU A 377 35.65 -13.48 12.83
CA GLU A 377 35.32 -14.83 13.28
C GLU A 377 34.79 -14.77 14.70
N ILE A 378 33.55 -15.26 14.88
CA ILE A 378 32.87 -15.23 16.16
C ILE A 378 32.86 -16.65 16.72
N HIS A 379 33.55 -16.84 17.83
CA HIS A 379 33.60 -18.11 18.54
C HIS A 379 32.52 -18.13 19.61
N ILE A 380 31.52 -19.00 19.44
CA ILE A 380 30.49 -19.25 20.46
C ILE A 380 30.59 -20.72 20.84
N LEU A 381 31.18 -20.97 22.02
CA LEU A 381 31.54 -22.31 22.51
C LEU A 381 32.44 -23.02 21.48
N ASP A 382 32.11 -24.25 21.08
CA ASP A 382 32.88 -25.05 20.12
C ASP A 382 32.60 -24.68 18.64
N ASN A 383 31.73 -23.70 18.38
CA ASN A 383 31.37 -23.30 17.02
C ASN A 383 32.07 -22.00 16.62
N VAL A 384 32.65 -22.01 15.43
CA VAL A 384 33.26 -20.84 14.79
C VAL A 384 32.32 -20.33 13.71
N PHE A 385 31.97 -19.06 13.79
CA PHE A 385 31.08 -18.40 12.87
C PHE A 385 31.81 -17.28 12.11
N PRO A 386 32.23 -17.52 10.86
CA PRO A 386 32.83 -16.46 10.04
C PRO A 386 31.75 -15.47 9.58
N LEU A 387 32.01 -14.18 9.74
CA LEU A 387 31.16 -13.08 9.31
C LEU A 387 31.96 -12.12 8.45
N ALA A 388 31.67 -12.11 7.15
CA ALA A 388 32.30 -11.17 6.22
C ALA A 388 31.79 -9.73 6.43
N ALA A 389 32.65 -8.76 6.14
CA ALA A 389 32.29 -7.35 6.17
C ALA A 389 31.10 -7.06 5.23
N GLY A 390 30.14 -6.26 5.70
CA GLY A 390 28.91 -5.95 4.97
C GLY A 390 27.80 -6.99 5.09
N LYS A 391 28.01 -8.13 5.78
CA LYS A 391 27.04 -9.23 5.86
C LYS A 391 26.33 -9.30 7.21
N GLN A 392 25.25 -10.09 7.25
CA GLN A 392 24.49 -10.42 8.44
C GLN A 392 24.53 -11.93 8.65
N LEU A 393 24.71 -12.35 9.90
CA LEU A 393 24.68 -13.73 10.32
C LEU A 393 23.57 -13.95 11.34
N LEU A 394 22.75 -14.97 11.09
CA LEU A 394 21.62 -15.36 11.93
C LEU A 394 21.95 -16.69 12.62
N ILE A 395 22.17 -16.66 13.94
CA ILE A 395 22.59 -17.83 14.70
C ILE A 395 21.38 -18.44 15.40
N THR A 396 21.04 -19.67 15.01
CA THR A 396 19.89 -20.44 15.54
C THR A 396 20.31 -21.59 16.44
N THR A 397 21.61 -21.84 16.56
CA THR A 397 22.22 -22.84 17.44
C THR A 397 23.09 -22.14 18.47
N VAL A 398 22.49 -21.75 19.60
CA VAL A 398 23.21 -21.13 20.73
C VAL A 398 22.98 -22.01 21.96
N VAL A 399 23.99 -22.33 22.76
CA VAL A 399 23.73 -22.92 24.09
C VAL A 399 23.61 -21.76 25.07
N LEU A 400 22.38 -21.27 25.28
CA LEU A 400 22.10 -20.27 26.31
C LEU A 400 22.12 -20.97 27.67
N ILE A 401 23.18 -20.72 28.46
CA ILE A 401 23.22 -21.12 29.87
C ILE A 401 22.09 -20.35 30.58
N HIS A 402 21.27 -21.06 31.35
CA HIS A 402 20.04 -20.56 31.97
C HIS A 402 20.29 -19.34 32.88
N GLY A 403 20.25 -18.15 32.30
CA GLY A 403 20.28 -16.87 33.00
C GLY A 403 19.06 -16.06 32.59
N ARG A 404 18.14 -15.81 33.52
CA ARG A 404 17.04 -14.85 33.34
C ARG A 404 17.65 -13.51 32.91
N THR A 405 17.58 -13.19 31.62
CA THR A 405 17.97 -11.89 31.11
C THR A 405 16.81 -11.35 30.28
N TYR A 406 16.21 -10.28 30.79
CA TYR A 406 15.24 -9.48 30.08
C TYR A 406 15.99 -8.70 29.00
N TRP A 407 15.76 -9.03 27.73
CA TRP A 407 16.25 -8.23 26.61
C TRP A 407 15.08 -7.49 25.99
N ASN A 408 15.03 -6.18 26.23
CA ASN A 408 14.21 -5.25 25.45
C ASN A 408 14.87 -5.09 24.09
N ALA A 409 14.19 -5.52 23.03
CA ALA A 409 14.60 -5.26 21.65
C ALA A 409 13.97 -3.94 21.19
N PHE A 410 14.80 -3.02 20.69
CA PHE A 410 14.40 -1.89 19.85
C PHE A 410 14.51 -2.28 18.38
#